data_AF-A0A227J991-F1
#
_entry.id   AF-A0A227J991-F1
#
_cell.length_a   1.000
_cell.length_b   1.000
_cell.length_c   1.000
_cell.angle_alpha   90.00
_cell.angle_beta   90.00
_cell.angle_gamma   90.00
#
_symmetry.space_group_name_H-M   'P 1'
#
loop_
_entity.id
_entity.type
_entity.pdbx_description
1 polymer ?
#
loop_
_entity_poly.entity_id
_entity_poly.type
_entity_poly.pdbx_seq_one_letter_code
_entity_poly.pdbx_strand_id
1 'polypeptide(L)'
;KELPYLKLEEGSKEYEYLHARRKALHGYTPQRLPNFTQELIVPELEEFKPLLEEQKRDISSTMAFVRALNVLLKNKNIGKNIVPIIADEARTFGMEGLFRQIGIYNPHGQNYTPQDRDIVSYYKEATSGQVL
;
A
#
# COMPACT_ATOMS: atom_id res chain seq x y z
N LYS A 1 -48.20 23.54 -2.09
CA LYS A 1 -48.10 22.73 -0.86
C LYS A 1 -46.68 22.87 -0.36
N GLU A 2 -46.49 23.30 0.87
CA GLU A 2 -45.17 23.34 1.50
C GLU A 2 -44.79 21.93 1.99
N LEU A 3 -43.52 21.56 1.82
CA LEU A 3 -42.95 20.28 2.28
C LEU A 3 -41.83 20.60 3.30
N PRO A 4 -42.19 20.98 4.54
CA PRO A 4 -41.20 21.40 5.52
C PRO A 4 -40.37 20.21 6.02
N TYR A 5 -39.08 20.43 6.21
CA TYR A 5 -38.22 19.47 6.91
C TYR A 5 -38.49 19.51 8.41
N LEU A 6 -38.46 18.33 9.05
CA LEU A 6 -38.51 18.20 10.50
C LEU A 6 -37.10 18.41 11.07
N LYS A 7 -37.00 19.23 12.11
CA LYS A 7 -35.79 19.40 12.91
C LYS A 7 -36.06 18.89 14.32
N LEU A 8 -35.03 18.27 14.93
CA LEU A 8 -35.07 17.91 16.33
C LEU A 8 -34.53 19.09 17.13
N GLU A 9 -35.36 19.69 17.96
CA GLU A 9 -34.97 20.82 18.81
C GLU A 9 -33.93 20.38 19.85
N GLU A 10 -32.94 21.23 20.08
CA GLU A 10 -31.90 20.99 21.09
C GLU A 10 -32.55 20.86 22.49
N GLY A 11 -32.18 19.82 23.23
CA GLY A 11 -32.78 19.49 24.54
C GLY A 11 -34.06 18.63 24.48
N SER A 12 -34.58 18.29 23.29
CA SER A 12 -35.62 17.26 23.16
C SER A 12 -35.06 15.86 23.46
N LYS A 13 -35.93 14.92 23.87
CA LYS A 13 -35.52 13.53 24.16
C LYS A 13 -34.95 12.86 22.91
N GLU A 14 -35.50 13.17 21.75
CA GLU A 14 -35.08 12.68 20.44
C GLU A 14 -33.68 13.19 20.08
N TYR A 15 -33.44 14.49 20.30
CA TYR A 15 -32.12 15.11 20.08
C TYR A 15 -31.06 14.47 20.99
N GLU A 16 -31.32 14.41 22.29
CA GLU A 16 -30.39 13.83 23.27
C GLU A 16 -30.08 12.37 22.97
N TYR A 17 -31.11 11.57 22.65
CA TYR A 17 -30.93 10.16 22.33
C TYR A 17 -30.09 9.97 21.06
N LEU A 18 -30.40 10.68 19.98
CA LEU A 18 -29.68 10.60 18.71
C LEU A 18 -28.19 10.90 18.91
N HIS A 19 -27.89 12.03 19.53
CA HIS A 19 -26.51 12.48 19.72
C HIS A 19 -25.75 11.63 20.74
N ALA A 20 -26.40 11.13 21.80
CA ALA A 20 -25.78 10.20 22.75
C ALA A 20 -25.39 8.87 22.10
N ARG A 21 -26.23 8.30 21.22
CA ARG A 21 -25.89 7.06 20.49
C ARG A 21 -24.72 7.29 19.53
N ARG A 22 -24.68 8.42 18.81
CA ARG A 22 -23.55 8.76 17.93
C ARG A 22 -22.27 8.94 18.74
N LYS A 23 -22.31 9.63 19.88
CA LYS A 23 -21.16 9.81 20.76
C LYS A 23 -20.63 8.47 21.31
N ALA A 24 -21.52 7.55 21.69
CA ALA A 24 -21.14 6.20 22.12
C ALA A 24 -20.47 5.37 21.01
N LEU A 25 -20.71 5.72 19.73
CA LEU A 25 -20.15 5.08 18.54
C LEU A 25 -19.05 5.94 17.87
N HIS A 26 -18.29 6.70 18.68
CA HIS A 26 -17.14 7.50 18.22
C HIS A 26 -17.47 8.66 17.26
N GLY A 27 -18.69 9.18 17.27
CA GLY A 27 -19.08 10.38 16.53
C GLY A 27 -20.01 10.09 15.35
N TYR A 28 -20.00 10.95 14.33
CA TYR A 28 -20.86 10.81 13.14
C TYR A 28 -20.13 10.10 12.00
N THR A 29 -20.91 9.44 11.15
CA THR A 29 -20.43 8.77 9.94
C THR A 29 -21.51 8.92 8.86
N PRO A 30 -21.15 9.22 7.61
CA PRO A 30 -19.80 9.28 7.05
C PRO A 30 -19.01 10.54 7.41
N GLN A 31 -17.71 10.38 7.69
CA GLN A 31 -16.73 11.46 7.80
C GLN A 31 -15.50 11.09 6.97
N ARG A 32 -14.91 12.07 6.27
CA ARG A 32 -13.70 11.86 5.46
C ARG A 32 -12.65 12.88 5.87
N LEU A 33 -11.46 12.40 6.21
CA LEU A 33 -10.28 13.26 6.34
C LEU A 33 -9.70 13.51 4.94
N PRO A 34 -9.57 14.77 4.49
CA PRO A 34 -9.11 15.05 3.14
C PRO A 34 -7.63 14.77 2.95
N ASN A 35 -6.82 14.96 4.00
CA ASN A 35 -5.38 14.79 4.00
C ASN A 35 -4.97 13.82 5.11
N PHE A 36 -3.82 13.16 4.91
CA PHE A 36 -3.16 12.41 5.97
C PHE A 36 -2.52 13.36 7.00
N THR A 37 -2.23 12.87 8.20
CA THR A 37 -1.69 13.68 9.31
C THR A 37 -0.19 13.51 9.52
N GLN A 38 0.42 12.44 9.00
CA GLN A 38 1.83 12.11 9.20
C GLN A 38 2.67 12.56 8.02
N GLU A 39 3.77 13.26 8.27
CA GLU A 39 4.73 13.61 7.24
C GLU A 39 5.49 12.37 6.75
N LEU A 40 5.64 12.24 5.43
CA LEU A 40 6.41 11.17 4.80
C LEU A 40 7.76 11.71 4.33
N ILE A 41 8.84 11.23 4.94
CA ILE A 41 10.20 11.55 4.50
C ILE A 41 10.51 10.70 3.27
N VAL A 42 10.35 11.29 2.09
CA VAL A 42 10.60 10.63 0.80
C VAL A 42 12.08 10.69 0.42
N PRO A 43 12.61 9.72 -0.35
CA PRO A 43 13.97 9.76 -0.84
C PRO A 43 14.21 10.96 -1.76
N GLU A 44 15.39 11.56 -1.63
CA GLU A 44 15.82 12.63 -2.52
C GLU A 44 16.15 12.09 -3.92
N LEU A 45 16.16 12.97 -4.92
CA LEU A 45 16.48 12.61 -6.31
C LEU A 45 17.85 11.92 -6.45
N GLU A 46 18.81 12.30 -5.61
CA GLU A 46 20.15 11.71 -5.59
C GLU A 46 20.16 10.22 -5.21
N GLU A 47 19.18 9.73 -4.44
CA GLU A 47 19.06 8.29 -4.16
C GLU A 47 18.77 7.49 -5.45
N PHE A 48 18.29 8.14 -6.50
CA PHE A 48 18.03 7.56 -7.82
C PHE A 48 19.17 7.77 -8.82
N LYS A 49 20.31 8.34 -8.41
CA LYS A 49 21.46 8.64 -9.28
C LYS A 49 21.85 7.52 -10.26
N PRO A 50 21.87 6.22 -9.89
CA PRO A 50 22.18 5.14 -10.84
C PRO A 50 21.23 5.03 -12.04
N LEU A 51 20.05 5.65 -11.98
CA LEU A 51 19.06 5.73 -13.06
C LEU A 51 19.12 7.04 -13.85
N LEU A 52 19.76 8.07 -13.29
CA LEU A 52 19.91 9.38 -13.92
C LEU A 52 21.13 9.45 -14.86
N GLU A 53 22.07 8.53 -14.67
CA GLU A 53 23.26 8.38 -15.52
C GLU A 53 22.97 7.51 -16.76
N GLU A 54 23.80 7.68 -17.80
CA GLU A 54 23.74 6.84 -18.99
C GLU A 54 23.98 5.37 -18.64
N GLN A 55 23.10 4.50 -19.14
CA GLN A 55 23.13 3.08 -18.81
C GLN A 55 24.16 2.35 -19.68
N LYS A 56 25.05 1.58 -19.05
CA LYS A 56 26.08 0.78 -19.75
C LYS A 56 25.53 -0.32 -20.68
N ARG A 57 24.26 -0.66 -20.52
CA ARG A 57 23.54 -1.65 -21.33
C ARG A 57 22.17 -1.08 -21.63
N ASP A 58 21.63 -1.45 -22.77
CA ASP A 58 20.25 -1.15 -23.10
C ASP A 58 19.32 -1.79 -22.06
N ILE A 59 18.45 -0.96 -21.49
CA ILE A 59 17.42 -1.40 -20.56
C ILE A 59 16.08 -0.85 -21.02
N SER A 60 15.01 -1.59 -20.72
CA SER A 60 13.66 -1.08 -20.93
C SER A 60 13.26 -0.11 -19.81
N SER A 61 12.22 0.71 -20.07
CA SER A 61 11.61 1.55 -19.04
C SER A 61 11.02 0.72 -17.88
N THR A 62 10.54 -0.49 -18.14
CA THR A 62 10.09 -1.43 -17.09
C THR A 62 11.24 -1.85 -16.18
N MET A 63 12.42 -2.14 -16.73
CA MET A 63 13.61 -2.43 -15.93
C MET A 63 14.02 -1.22 -15.09
N ALA A 64 13.95 -0.01 -15.64
CA ALA A 64 14.19 1.22 -14.90
C ALA A 64 13.17 1.43 -13.76
N PHE A 65 11.88 1.16 -14.02
CA PHE A 65 10.82 1.19 -13.00
C PHE A 65 11.10 0.23 -11.84
N VAL A 66 11.46 -1.02 -12.12
CA VAL A 66 11.78 -2.01 -11.08
C VAL A 66 13.01 -1.58 -10.27
N ARG A 67 14.02 -0.97 -10.90
CA ARG A 67 15.17 -0.41 -10.19
C ARG A 67 14.78 0.78 -9.30
N ALA A 68 13.91 1.68 -9.77
CA ALA A 68 13.39 2.80 -8.97
C ALA A 68 12.56 2.28 -7.77
N LEU A 69 11.72 1.27 -8.01
CA LEU A 69 10.96 0.59 -6.97
C LEU A 69 11.88 -0.02 -5.91
N ASN A 70 13.01 -0.60 -6.31
CA ASN A 70 14.01 -1.10 -5.36
C ASN A 70 14.64 -0.01 -4.48
N VAL A 71 14.85 1.21 -5.02
CA VAL A 71 15.31 2.36 -4.21
C VAL A 71 14.25 2.69 -3.16
N LEU A 72 12.99 2.81 -3.58
CA LEU A 72 11.86 3.10 -2.68
C LEU A 72 11.70 2.03 -1.59
N LEU A 73 11.78 0.75 -1.95
CA LEU A 73 11.63 -0.38 -1.02
C LEU A 73 12.78 -0.48 -0.01
N LYS A 74 13.99 -0.03 -0.37
CA LYS A 74 15.15 -0.01 0.54
C LYS A 74 15.15 1.21 1.46
N ASN A 75 14.39 2.27 1.13
CA ASN A 75 14.29 3.45 1.95
C ASN A 75 13.59 3.13 3.28
N LYS A 76 14.23 3.48 4.40
CA LYS A 76 13.75 3.12 5.75
C LYS A 76 12.45 3.84 6.16
N ASN A 77 12.17 4.99 5.56
CA ASN A 77 11.05 5.85 5.94
C ASN A 77 9.76 5.46 5.22
N ILE A 78 9.85 5.15 3.92
CA ILE A 78 8.68 4.86 3.09
C ILE A 78 8.60 3.42 2.60
N GLY A 79 9.68 2.64 2.72
CA GLY A 79 9.77 1.31 2.12
C GLY A 79 8.65 0.37 2.55
N LYS A 80 8.18 0.47 3.81
CA LYS A 80 7.06 -0.32 4.34
C LYS A 80 5.68 0.14 3.85
N ASN A 81 5.57 1.35 3.32
CA ASN A 81 4.33 1.95 2.81
C ASN A 81 4.13 1.69 1.31
N ILE A 82 5.15 1.23 0.61
CA ILE A 82 5.06 0.87 -0.80
C ILE A 82 4.36 -0.49 -0.92
N VAL A 83 3.31 -0.58 -1.74
CA VAL A 83 2.59 -1.83 -1.98
C VAL A 83 2.68 -2.17 -3.47
N PRO A 84 3.64 -3.03 -3.87
CA PRO A 84 3.69 -3.56 -5.23
C PRO A 84 2.50 -4.51 -5.45
N ILE A 85 1.73 -4.28 -6.51
CA ILE A 85 0.58 -5.13 -6.87
C ILE A 85 0.85 -5.72 -8.25
N ILE A 86 0.77 -7.04 -8.38
CA ILE A 86 1.04 -7.75 -9.62
C ILE A 86 -0.14 -8.68 -9.94
N ALA A 87 -0.67 -8.57 -11.16
CA ALA A 87 -1.68 -9.49 -11.65
C ALA A 87 -1.01 -10.73 -12.27
N ASP A 88 -0.67 -11.71 -11.43
CA ASP A 88 -0.06 -13.00 -11.77
C ASP A 88 1.37 -12.89 -12.37
N GLU A 89 1.52 -12.19 -13.48
CA GLU A 89 2.72 -12.28 -14.31
C GLU A 89 3.89 -11.38 -13.89
N ALA A 90 4.58 -11.78 -12.82
CA ALA A 90 5.73 -11.04 -12.31
C ALA A 90 7.03 -11.26 -13.09
N ARG A 91 7.22 -12.43 -13.71
CA ARG A 91 8.44 -12.78 -14.46
C ARG A 91 8.57 -11.92 -15.71
N THR A 92 7.46 -11.69 -16.40
CA THR A 92 7.40 -10.83 -17.60
C THR A 92 7.90 -9.40 -17.34
N PHE A 93 7.71 -8.89 -16.12
CA PHE A 93 8.16 -7.55 -15.73
C PHE A 93 9.53 -7.54 -15.02
N GLY A 94 10.20 -8.68 -14.88
CA GLY A 94 11.47 -8.80 -14.15
C GLY A 94 11.33 -8.50 -12.65
N MET A 95 10.15 -8.74 -12.07
CA MET A 95 9.86 -8.50 -10.65
C MET A 95 10.17 -9.70 -9.76
N GLU A 96 10.59 -10.83 -10.32
CA GLU A 96 10.96 -12.05 -9.58
C GLU A 96 12.01 -11.81 -8.47
N GLY A 97 12.93 -10.85 -8.67
CA GLY A 97 13.93 -10.48 -7.67
C GLY A 97 13.34 -9.82 -6.41
N LEU A 98 12.17 -9.19 -6.53
CA LEU A 98 11.47 -8.54 -5.42
C LEU A 98 10.90 -9.56 -4.44
N PHE A 99 10.41 -10.71 -4.94
CA PHE A 99 9.80 -11.74 -4.11
C PHE A 99 10.74 -12.29 -3.05
N ARG A 100 12.03 -12.40 -3.38
CA ARG A 100 13.04 -12.81 -2.40
C ARG A 100 13.29 -11.74 -1.33
N GLN A 101 13.22 -10.47 -1.72
CA GLN A 101 13.55 -9.36 -0.82
C GLN A 101 12.41 -9.04 0.15
N ILE A 102 11.17 -8.96 -0.35
CA ILE A 102 10.03 -8.44 0.42
C ILE A 102 8.89 -9.45 0.58
N GLY A 103 8.97 -10.62 -0.08
CA GLY A 103 7.96 -11.69 0.03
C GLY A 103 6.62 -11.35 -0.62
N ILE A 104 5.87 -12.40 -0.92
CA ILE A 104 4.48 -12.32 -1.38
C ILE A 104 3.56 -12.45 -0.17
N TYR A 105 2.58 -11.56 -0.05
CA TYR A 105 1.61 -11.60 1.04
C TYR A 105 0.70 -12.82 0.88
N ASN A 106 0.73 -13.72 1.87
CA ASN A 106 -0.26 -14.78 2.01
C ASN A 106 -0.68 -14.87 3.49
N PRO A 107 -1.96 -14.59 3.83
CA PRO A 107 -2.44 -14.65 5.21
C PRO A 107 -2.37 -16.06 5.81
N HIS A 108 -2.28 -17.11 4.98
CA HIS A 108 -2.13 -18.50 5.40
C HIS A 108 -0.68 -19.00 5.37
N GLY A 109 0.28 -18.15 4.97
CA GLY A 109 1.68 -18.52 4.80
C GLY A 109 1.93 -19.52 3.65
N GLN A 110 3.20 -19.90 3.48
CA GLN A 110 3.61 -20.85 2.45
C GLN A 110 3.23 -22.30 2.86
N ASN A 111 2.10 -22.80 2.37
CA ASN A 111 1.59 -24.15 2.67
C ASN A 111 2.06 -25.23 1.69
N TYR A 112 2.93 -24.90 0.75
CA TYR A 112 3.38 -25.80 -0.30
C TYR A 112 4.85 -25.54 -0.64
N THR A 113 5.52 -26.55 -1.19
CA THR A 113 6.90 -26.38 -1.68
C THR A 113 6.85 -25.67 -3.04
N PRO A 114 7.48 -24.51 -3.22
CA PRO A 114 7.52 -23.83 -4.51
C PRO A 114 8.11 -24.75 -5.58
N GLN A 115 7.48 -24.78 -6.76
CA GLN A 115 7.98 -25.55 -7.90
C GLN A 115 9.37 -25.10 -8.33
N ASP A 116 9.69 -23.82 -8.13
CA ASP A 116 10.96 -23.19 -8.50
C ASP A 116 12.01 -23.24 -7.37
N ARG A 117 11.86 -24.09 -6.35
CA ARG A 117 12.76 -24.13 -5.18
C ARG A 117 14.24 -24.29 -5.54
N ASP A 118 14.54 -24.97 -6.65
CA ASP A 118 15.90 -25.21 -7.15
C ASP A 118 16.41 -24.07 -8.06
N ILE A 119 15.57 -23.08 -8.35
CA ILE A 119 15.91 -21.87 -9.10
C ILE A 119 16.26 -20.76 -8.09
N VAL A 120 17.29 -19.96 -8.40
CA VAL A 120 17.76 -18.83 -7.56
C VAL A 120 16.66 -17.82 -7.21
N SER A 121 15.57 -17.80 -8.01
CA SER A 121 14.43 -16.89 -7.92
C SER A 121 13.15 -17.57 -7.41
N TYR A 122 13.23 -18.54 -6.48
CA TYR A 122 12.03 -19.08 -5.85
C TYR A 122 11.26 -17.99 -5.09
N TYR A 123 9.93 -18.00 -5.17
CA TYR A 123 9.08 -17.08 -4.42
C TYR A 123 8.89 -17.57 -2.98
N LYS A 124 8.74 -16.61 -2.07
CA LYS A 124 8.48 -16.85 -0.66
C LYS A 124 7.17 -16.15 -0.28
N GLU A 125 6.16 -16.93 0.07
CA GLU A 125 4.95 -16.40 0.65
C GLU A 125 5.08 -16.29 2.17
N ALA A 126 4.57 -15.21 2.73
CA ALA A 126 4.55 -14.98 4.16
C ALA A 126 3.36 -14.10 4.55
N THR A 127 2.90 -14.22 5.79
CA THR A 127 1.92 -13.30 6.38
C THR A 127 2.44 -11.88 6.49
N SER A 128 3.76 -11.71 6.48
CA SER A 128 4.47 -10.44 6.44
C SER A 128 4.98 -10.07 5.04
N GLY A 129 4.54 -10.78 3.99
CA GLY A 129 4.89 -10.43 2.61
C GLY A 129 4.30 -9.09 2.22
N GLN A 130 4.97 -8.38 1.31
CA GLN A 130 4.61 -7.00 0.97
C GLN A 130 4.04 -6.85 -0.45
N VAL A 131 4.32 -7.81 -1.35
CA VAL A 131 3.72 -7.86 -2.68
C VAL A 131 2.31 -8.45 -2.58
N LEU A 132 1.34 -7.83 -3.27
CA LEU A 132 0.00 -8.37 -3.51
C LEU A 132 -0.13 -8.99 -4.89
#